data_AF-A0A1J3FU89-F1
#
_entry.id   AF-A0A1J3FU89-F1
#
_cell.length_a   1.000
_cell.length_b   1.000
_cell.length_c   1.000
_cell.angle_alpha   90.00
_cell.angle_beta   90.00
_cell.angle_gamma   90.00
#
_symmetry.space_group_name_H-M   'P 1'
#
loop_
_entity.id
_entity.type
_entity.pdbx_description
1 polymer ?
#
loop_
_entity_poly.entity_id
_entity_poly.type
_entity_poly.pdbx_seq_one_letter_code
_entity_poly.pdbx_strand_id
1 'polypeptide(L)' 'IECQTGVPLGFAFVDVDDNEKALNLGCGNMGECRFRVVMALDQMESSTFPDFLGCQYCGTFLLQRRQKRWRLRRNSF' A
#
# COMPACT_ATOMS: atom_id res chain seq x y z
N ILE A 1 10.76 -0.81 7.10
CA ILE A 1 10.32 0.60 7.10
C ILE A 1 8.79 0.74 7.08
N GLU A 2 8.01 -0.13 6.40
CA GLU A 2 6.53 0.05 6.35
C GLU A 2 5.84 -0.07 7.72
N CYS A 3 6.35 -0.93 8.60
CA CYS A 3 5.77 -1.12 9.92
C CYS A 3 5.81 0.17 10.76
N GLN A 4 6.86 1.00 10.62
CA GLN A 4 7.04 2.28 11.32
C GLN A 4 6.36 3.48 10.63
N THR A 5 6.24 3.48 9.31
CA THR A 5 5.59 4.60 8.58
C THR A 5 4.08 4.45 8.50
N GLY A 6 3.56 3.22 8.41
CA GLY A 6 2.12 2.96 8.30
C GLY A 6 1.54 3.26 6.95
N VAL A 7 2.43 3.46 6.01
CA VAL A 7 2.15 3.50 4.60
C VAL A 7 2.05 2.02 4.18
N PRO A 8 0.90 1.55 3.69
CA PRO A 8 0.84 0.23 3.07
C PRO A 8 1.84 0.17 1.91
N LEU A 9 2.40 -1.01 1.64
CA LEU A 9 3.26 -1.24 0.48
C LEU A 9 2.63 -0.64 -0.77
N GLY A 10 3.44 0.12 -1.51
CA GLY A 10 3.02 1.10 -2.51
C GLY A 10 2.37 0.49 -3.73
N PHE A 11 1.07 0.25 -3.64
CA PHE A 11 0.20 0.13 -4.81
C PHE A 11 -0.71 1.36 -4.85
N ALA A 12 -1.04 1.76 -6.07
CA ALA A 12 -2.04 2.77 -6.36
C ALA A 12 -2.89 2.23 -7.49
N PHE A 13 -4.17 2.58 -7.47
CA PHE A 13 -5.03 2.42 -8.63
C PHE A 13 -4.98 3.72 -9.43
N VAL A 14 -4.69 3.62 -10.73
CA VAL A 14 -4.65 4.74 -11.64
C VAL A 14 -5.58 4.39 -12.79
N ASP A 15 -6.54 5.26 -13.06
CA ASP A 15 -7.40 5.15 -14.23
C ASP A 15 -6.66 5.74 -15.43
N VAL A 16 -6.66 5.02 -16.55
CA VAL A 16 -5.86 5.36 -17.74
C VAL A 16 -6.67 5.11 -19.01
N ASP A 17 -6.51 5.99 -20.00
CA ASP A 17 -7.20 5.86 -21.29
C ASP A 17 -6.63 4.73 -22.17
N ASP A 18 -5.34 4.40 -21.98
CA ASP A 18 -4.60 3.40 -22.78
C ASP A 18 -3.97 2.33 -21.89
N ASN A 19 -4.70 1.21 -21.74
CA ASN A 19 -4.29 0.07 -20.92
C ASN A 19 -3.03 -0.61 -21.44
N GLU A 20 -2.89 -0.75 -22.76
CA GLU A 20 -1.77 -1.48 -23.37
C GLU A 20 -0.45 -0.72 -23.14
N LYS A 21 -0.48 0.59 -23.33
CA LYS A 21 0.66 1.46 -23.03
C LYS A 21 1.01 1.46 -21.55
N ALA A 22 0.02 1.46 -20.65
CA ALA A 22 0.25 1.41 -19.21
C ALA A 22 0.90 0.09 -18.78
N LEU A 23 0.45 -1.05 -19.33
CA LEU A 23 1.05 -2.36 -19.07
C LEU A 23 2.48 -2.45 -19.60
N ASN A 24 2.75 -1.89 -20.78
CA ASN A 24 4.10 -1.84 -21.37
C ASN A 24 5.08 -0.97 -20.57
N LEU A 25 4.58 0.04 -19.84
CA LEU A 25 5.39 0.83 -18.89
C LEU A 25 5.67 0.08 -17.58
N GLY A 26 4.99 -1.04 -17.33
CA GLY A 26 5.25 -1.90 -16.19
C GLY A 26 6.68 -2.45 -16.21
N CYS A 27 7.27 -2.63 -15.02
CA CYS A 27 8.67 -3.02 -14.78
C CYS A 27 9.71 -1.90 -14.82
N GLY A 28 9.28 -0.64 -14.96
CA GLY A 28 10.13 0.54 -14.78
C GLY A 28 10.49 0.84 -13.32
N ASN A 29 11.26 1.91 -13.13
CA ASN A 29 11.61 2.43 -11.81
C ASN A 29 10.81 3.71 -11.52
N MET A 30 10.25 3.79 -10.32
CA MET A 30 9.65 5.00 -9.75
C MET A 30 10.60 5.47 -8.63
N GLY A 31 11.54 6.34 -8.98
CA GLY A 31 12.68 6.66 -8.12
C GLY A 31 13.62 5.46 -8.00
N GLU A 32 13.96 5.08 -6.76
CA GLU A 32 14.80 3.89 -6.47
C GLU A 32 14.00 2.58 -6.40
N CYS A 33 12.67 2.65 -6.54
CA CYS A 33 11.78 1.50 -6.39
C CYS A 33 11.31 0.98 -7.74
N ARG A 34 11.46 -0.32 -7.99
CA ARG A 34 10.89 -0.97 -9.16
C ARG A 34 9.39 -1.18 -8.96
N PHE A 35 8.58 -0.83 -9.96
CA PHE A 35 7.13 -1.00 -9.88
C PHE A 35 6.62 -1.98 -10.93
N ARG A 36 5.49 -2.60 -10.61
CA ARG A 36 4.76 -3.52 -11.49
C ARG A 36 3.39 -2.94 -11.77
N VAL A 37 3.01 -2.93 -13.04
CA VAL A 37 1.66 -2.56 -13.48
C VAL A 37 0.94 -3.83 -13.86
N VAL A 38 -0.29 -3.99 -13.36
CA VAL A 38 -1.20 -5.08 -13.66
C VAL A 38 -2.61 -4.50 -13.76
N MET A 39 -3.47 -5.13 -14.56
CA MET A 39 -4.88 -4.75 -14.57
C MET A 39 -5.51 -5.05 -13.22
N ALA A 40 -6.26 -4.09 -12.68
CA ALA A 40 -6.93 -4.27 -11.39
C ALA A 40 -7.94 -5.42 -11.41
N LEU A 41 -8.64 -5.61 -12.55
CA LEU A 41 -9.63 -6.68 -12.73
C LEU A 41 -9.02 -8.08 -12.73
N ASP A 42 -7.73 -8.19 -13.04
CA ASP A 42 -7.02 -9.48 -13.09
C ASP A 42 -6.42 -9.86 -11.72
N GLN A 43 -6.56 -8.98 -10.72
CA GLN A 43 -6.11 -9.25 -9.36
C GLN A 43 -7.30 -9.69 -8.50
N MET A 44 -7.19 -10.87 -7.92
CA MET A 44 -8.11 -11.32 -6.90
C MET A 44 -8.08 -10.33 -5.73
N GLU A 45 -9.24 -9.93 -5.20
CA GLU A 45 -9.31 -9.04 -4.03
C GLU A 45 -8.49 -9.65 -2.89
N SER A 46 -7.32 -9.07 -2.67
CA SER A 46 -6.43 -9.50 -1.62
C SER A 46 -6.36 -8.42 -0.55
N SER A 47 -6.86 -8.76 0.64
CA SER A 47 -6.70 -7.93 1.83
C SER A 47 -5.29 -8.02 2.42
N THR A 48 -4.44 -8.92 1.90
CA THR A 48 -3.13 -9.26 2.45
C THR A 48 -2.12 -9.49 1.34
N PHE A 49 -1.06 -8.69 1.26
CA PHE A 49 0.08 -8.98 0.39
C PHE A 49 0.61 -10.39 0.71
N PRO A 50 0.53 -11.36 -0.22
CA PRO A 50 0.92 -12.74 0.06
C PRO A 50 2.41 -12.86 0.42
N ASP A 51 3.24 -11.93 -0.08
CA ASP A 51 4.68 -11.92 0.16
C ASP A 51 5.13 -10.95 1.26
N PHE A 52 4.19 -10.33 1.99
CA PHE A 52 4.53 -9.36 3.03
C PHE A 52 4.07 -9.79 4.41
N LEU A 53 4.98 -10.47 5.13
CA LEU A 53 4.79 -10.88 6.52
C LEU A 53 4.96 -9.71 7.51
N GLY A 54 5.56 -8.60 7.07
CA GLY A 54 5.92 -7.48 7.94
C GLY A 54 7.05 -7.81 8.93
N CYS A 55 7.38 -6.85 9.79
CA CYS A 55 8.37 -7.01 10.86
C CYS A 55 7.69 -7.54 12.15
N GLN A 56 8.44 -8.17 13.06
CA GLN A 56 7.92 -8.64 14.36
C GLN A 56 7.23 -7.56 15.21
N TYR A 57 7.48 -6.28 14.90
CA TYR A 57 6.90 -5.12 15.59
C TYR A 57 5.69 -4.49 14.87
N CYS A 58 5.25 -5.03 13.74
CA CYS A 58 4.11 -4.53 12.96
C CYS A 58 2.86 -4.33 13.81
N GLY A 59 2.48 -5.34 14.59
CA GLY A 59 1.29 -5.29 15.44
C GLY A 59 1.34 -4.13 16.44
N THR A 60 2.51 -3.91 17.06
CA THR A 60 2.74 -2.83 18.02
C THR A 60 2.56 -1.46 17.37
N PHE A 61 3.17 -1.21 16.22
CA PHE A 61 3.04 0.07 15.52
C PHE A 61 1.61 0.33 15.02
N LEU A 62 0.91 -0.70 14.55
CA LEU A 62 -0.50 -0.60 14.16
C LEU A 62 -1.40 -0.22 15.35
N LEU A 63 -1.19 -0.85 16.51
CA LEU A 63 -1.93 -0.55 17.73
C LEU A 63 -1.70 0.90 18.18
N GLN A 64 -0.45 1.37 18.19
CA GLN A 64 -0.12 2.76 18.55
C GLN A 64 -0.81 3.77 17.62
N ARG A 65 -0.84 3.52 16.30
CA ARG A 65 -1.56 4.39 15.36
C ARG A 65 -3.06 4.40 15.59
N ARG A 66 -3.67 3.23 15.82
CA ARG A 66 -5.10 3.14 16.14
C ARG A 66 -5.39 3.98 17.39
N GLN A 67 -4.62 3.82 18.46
CA GLN A 67 -4.79 4.64 19.67
C GLN A 67 -4.64 6.14 19.41
N LYS A 68 -3.67 6.56 18.60
CA LYS A 68 -3.48 7.98 18.23
C LYS A 68 -4.70 8.52 17.47
N ARG A 69 -5.21 7.78 16.48
CA ARG A 69 -6.42 8.15 15.71
C ARG A 69 -7.67 8.22 16.61
N TRP A 70 -7.84 7.26 17.52
CA TRP A 70 -8.92 7.27 18.50
C TRP A 70 -8.86 8.49 19.43
N ARG A 71 -7.67 8.83 19.94
CA ARG A 71 -7.48 10.05 20.76
C ARG A 71 -7.79 11.33 19.99
N LEU A 72 -7.30 11.44 18.75
CA LEU A 72 -7.58 12.60 17.90
C LEU A 72 -9.09 12.76 17.65
N ARG A 73 -9.81 11.67 17.34
CA ARG A 73 -11.27 11.70 17.16
C ARG A 73 -12.03 12.08 18.43
N ARG A 74 -11.52 11.71 19.61
CA ARG A 74 -12.16 12.02 20.90
C ARG A 74 -11.93 13.48 21.33
N ASN A 75 -10.83 14.10 20.91
CA ASN A 75 -10.52 15.51 21.18
C ASN A 75 -11.14 16.49 20.16
N SER A 76 -11.99 16.02 19.24
CA SER A 76 -12.68 16.85 18.24
C SER A 76 -14.14 17.16 18.61
N PHE A 77 -14.53 16.94 19.87
CA PHE A 77 -15.79 17.38 20.49
C PHE A 77 -15.49 18.25 21.70
#